data_AF-A0A532DH82-F1
#
_entry.id   AF-A0A532DH82-F1
#
_cell.length_a   1.000
_cell.length_b   1.000
_cell.length_c   1.000
_cell.angle_alpha   90.00
_cell.angle_beta   90.00
_cell.angle_gamma   90.00
#
_symmetry.space_group_name_H-M   'P 1'
#
loop_
_entity.id
_entity.type
_entity.pdbx_description
1 polymer ?
#
loop_
_entity_poly.entity_id
_entity_poly.type
_entity_poly.pdbx_seq_one_letter_code
_entity_poly.pdbx_strand_id
1 'polypeptide(L)'
;MASHSPSPSEWLRRANLCETTVATKHDGFKEFVLDQLADLRGVTCRAMFGGYGLYQRDVFFGIIHKGRLYFKVTPKTVILYKEQGMKPFQPNSKQTLKSFYEVPVDIIEDAEHLAEWATPSHQSHEGLVRSRRASS
;
A
#
# COMPACT_ATOMS: atom_id res chain seq x y z
N MET A 1 47.87 36.56 -14.14
CA MET A 1 47.19 35.26 -14.10
C MET A 1 47.02 34.88 -12.64
N ALA A 2 45.87 35.20 -12.04
CA ALA A 2 45.57 34.87 -10.65
C ALA A 2 44.61 33.68 -10.63
N SER A 3 45.17 32.49 -10.35
CA SER A 3 44.41 31.28 -10.14
C SER A 3 43.69 31.38 -8.79
N HIS A 4 42.41 31.73 -8.80
CA HIS A 4 41.57 31.67 -7.60
C HIS A 4 41.29 30.19 -7.29
N SER A 5 42.02 29.65 -6.30
CA SER A 5 41.66 28.40 -5.64
C SER A 5 40.48 28.68 -4.69
N PRO A 6 39.36 27.93 -4.78
CA PRO A 6 38.24 28.09 -3.88
C PRO A 6 38.60 27.64 -2.45
N SER A 7 38.12 28.41 -1.47
CA SER A 7 38.36 28.20 -0.03
C SER A 7 37.71 26.89 0.47
N PRO A 8 38.30 26.17 1.45
CA PRO A 8 37.74 24.94 2.03
C PRO A 8 36.30 25.08 2.57
N SER A 9 35.83 26.32 2.81
CA SER A 9 34.46 26.61 3.22
C SER A 9 33.39 26.56 2.11
N GLU A 10 33.78 26.47 0.83
CA GLU A 10 32.84 26.35 -0.30
C GLU A 10 32.45 24.90 -0.63
N TRP A 11 33.23 23.91 -0.16
CA TRP A 11 32.90 22.50 -0.33
C TRP A 11 31.72 22.05 0.53
N LEU A 12 31.54 22.69 1.68
CA LEU A 12 30.49 22.33 2.65
C LEU A 12 29.12 22.93 2.31
N ARG A 13 29.00 23.74 1.25
CA ARG A 13 27.71 24.28 0.76
C ARG A 13 27.18 23.57 -0.49
N ARG A 14 27.95 22.65 -1.07
CA ARG A 14 27.59 21.88 -2.28
C ARG A 14 27.26 20.41 -1.99
N ALA A 15 27.37 19.99 -0.73
CA ALA A 15 26.85 18.72 -0.24
C ALA A 15 25.54 18.96 0.54
N ASN A 16 24.57 19.56 -0.13
CA ASN A 16 23.17 19.33 0.21
C ASN A 16 22.73 18.12 -0.64
N LEU A 17 23.35 16.95 -0.46
CA LEU A 17 22.76 15.88 0.35
C LEU A 17 21.24 15.92 0.18
N CYS A 18 20.79 15.29 -0.91
CA CYS A 18 19.40 14.94 -1.17
C CYS A 18 18.89 13.94 -0.12
N GLU A 19 18.88 14.39 1.12
CA GLU A 19 18.47 13.67 2.31
C GLU A 19 17.19 12.85 2.05
N THR A 20 17.35 11.52 2.19
CA THR A 20 16.32 10.54 2.58
C THR A 20 15.40 10.10 1.43
N THR A 21 15.39 8.86 0.93
CA THR A 21 15.62 7.53 1.51
C THR A 21 15.95 6.59 0.37
N VAL A 22 16.97 5.73 0.53
CA VAL A 22 17.04 4.50 -0.26
C VAL A 22 15.78 3.69 0.06
N ALA A 23 14.74 3.80 -0.76
CA ALA A 23 13.50 3.07 -0.60
C ALA A 23 13.84 1.57 -0.54
N THR A 24 13.87 1.01 0.67
CA THR A 24 13.88 -0.45 0.82
C THR A 24 12.67 -0.98 0.06
N LYS A 25 12.71 -2.17 -0.54
CA LYS A 25 11.60 -2.65 -1.41
C LYS A 25 10.20 -2.53 -0.77
N HIS A 26 10.12 -2.58 0.56
CA HIS A 26 8.87 -2.39 1.32
C HIS A 26 8.41 -0.94 1.39
N ASP A 27 9.34 0.02 1.33
CA ASP A 27 9.10 1.45 1.24
C ASP A 27 8.48 1.82 -0.12
N GLY A 28 9.04 1.30 -1.22
CA GLY A 28 8.49 1.59 -2.55
C GLY A 28 7.05 1.09 -2.74
N PHE A 29 6.72 -0.09 -2.21
CA PHE A 29 5.36 -0.61 -2.28
C PHE A 29 4.36 0.17 -1.41
N LYS A 30 4.75 0.61 -0.21
CA LYS A 30 3.86 1.46 0.60
C LYS A 30 3.60 2.80 -0.09
N GLU A 31 4.61 3.39 -0.72
CA GLU A 31 4.50 4.70 -1.38
C GLU A 31 3.60 4.58 -2.59
N PHE A 32 3.75 3.50 -3.37
CA PHE A 32 2.84 3.18 -4.46
C PHE A 32 1.38 3.05 -3.98
N VAL A 33 1.12 2.26 -2.95
CA VAL A 33 -0.26 2.10 -2.43
C VAL A 33 -0.83 3.43 -1.91
N LEU A 34 0.00 4.28 -1.28
CA LEU A 34 -0.42 5.60 -0.81
C LEU A 34 -0.73 6.55 -1.96
N ASP A 35 0.06 6.51 -3.03
CA ASP A 35 -0.15 7.28 -4.25
C ASP A 35 -1.47 6.86 -4.94
N GLN A 36 -1.72 5.57 -5.07
CA GLN A 36 -2.96 5.04 -5.61
C GLN A 36 -4.18 5.43 -4.75
N LEU A 37 -4.00 5.50 -3.44
CA LEU A 37 -5.03 5.95 -2.50
C LEU A 37 -5.04 7.47 -2.26
N ALA A 38 -4.26 8.25 -3.02
CA ALA A 38 -4.18 9.69 -2.82
C ALA A 38 -5.51 10.41 -3.08
N ASP A 39 -6.35 9.85 -3.98
CA ASP A 39 -7.71 10.34 -4.21
C ASP A 39 -8.62 10.14 -2.98
N LEU A 40 -8.35 9.08 -2.22
CA LEU A 40 -9.07 8.74 -1.00
C LEU A 40 -8.64 9.66 0.16
N ARG A 41 -9.38 10.75 0.37
CA ARG A 41 -9.03 11.75 1.40
C ARG A 41 -9.00 11.16 2.82
N GLY A 42 -7.86 11.32 3.48
CA GLY A 42 -7.65 10.95 4.87
C GLY A 42 -7.06 9.55 5.07
N VAL A 43 -6.46 8.96 4.03
CA VAL A 43 -5.63 7.76 4.17
C VAL A 43 -4.30 8.11 4.82
N THR A 44 -3.92 7.33 5.81
CA THR A 44 -2.66 7.42 6.53
C THR A 44 -2.09 6.02 6.70
N CYS A 45 -0.77 5.91 6.63
CA CYS A 45 -0.04 4.66 6.89
C CYS A 45 0.70 4.77 8.22
N ARG A 46 0.74 3.69 8.99
CA ARG A 46 1.57 3.57 10.19
C ARG A 46 2.36 2.27 10.16
N ALA A 47 3.67 2.34 10.39
CA ALA A 47 4.49 1.14 10.53
C ALA A 47 4.05 0.32 11.76
N MET A 48 3.83 -0.99 11.57
CA MET A 48 3.39 -1.92 12.62
C MET A 48 4.02 -3.29 12.43
N PHE A 49 4.69 -3.84 13.47
CA PHE A 49 5.21 -5.22 13.57
C PHE A 49 5.66 -5.85 12.23
N GLY A 50 6.60 -5.23 11.52
CA GLY A 50 7.15 -5.78 10.27
C GLY A 50 6.27 -5.56 9.03
N GLY A 51 5.34 -4.61 9.07
CA GLY A 51 4.52 -4.13 7.95
C GLY A 51 4.02 -2.71 8.19
N TYR A 52 2.96 -2.31 7.48
CA TYR A 52 2.30 -1.01 7.62
C TYR A 52 0.79 -1.20 7.74
N GLY A 53 0.15 -0.62 8.74
CA GLY A 53 -1.29 -0.51 8.83
C GLY A 53 -1.80 0.71 8.06
N LEU A 54 -2.90 0.55 7.33
CA LEU A 54 -3.59 1.61 6.61
C LEU A 54 -4.86 2.05 7.36
N TYR A 55 -4.99 3.35 7.53
CA TYR A 55 -6.04 4.01 8.31
C TYR A 55 -6.69 5.10 7.48
N GLN A 56 -8.02 5.06 7.34
CA GLN A 56 -8.80 6.12 6.71
C GLN A 56 -9.51 6.89 7.81
N ARG A 57 -9.12 8.15 8.05
CA ARG A 57 -9.72 9.00 9.10
C ARG A 57 -9.83 8.28 10.45
N ASP A 58 -8.75 7.62 10.87
CA ASP A 58 -8.64 6.79 12.08
C ASP A 58 -9.24 5.36 11.99
N VAL A 59 -9.98 5.04 10.94
CA VAL A 59 -10.53 3.69 10.72
C VAL A 59 -9.49 2.78 10.10
N PHE A 60 -9.14 1.70 10.80
CA PHE A 60 -8.26 0.66 10.27
C PHE A 60 -8.96 -0.16 9.18
N PHE A 61 -8.47 -0.07 7.95
CA PHE A 61 -9.08 -0.72 6.80
C PHE A 61 -8.13 -1.65 6.04
N GLY A 62 -6.80 -1.52 6.21
CA GLY A 62 -5.84 -2.32 5.46
C GLY A 62 -4.51 -2.56 6.14
N ILE A 63 -3.74 -3.50 5.60
CA ILE A 63 -2.42 -3.91 6.08
C ILE A 63 -1.52 -4.15 4.86
N ILE A 64 -0.33 -3.59 4.88
CA ILE A 64 0.74 -3.89 3.95
C ILE A 64 1.75 -4.75 4.69
N HIS A 65 1.99 -5.97 4.21
CA HIS A 65 2.97 -6.87 4.81
C HIS A 65 3.71 -7.66 3.73
N LYS A 66 5.04 -7.70 3.82
CA LYS A 66 5.91 -8.41 2.85
C LYS A 66 5.63 -8.06 1.37
N GLY A 67 5.27 -6.80 1.09
CA GLY A 67 4.96 -6.34 -0.28
C GLY A 67 3.60 -6.81 -0.81
N ARG A 68 2.68 -7.17 0.08
CA ARG A 68 1.30 -7.55 -0.23
C ARG A 68 0.36 -6.64 0.55
N LEU A 69 -0.74 -6.27 -0.08
CA LEU A 69 -1.80 -5.47 0.52
C LEU A 69 -2.93 -6.39 0.96
N TYR A 70 -3.48 -6.13 2.13
CA TYR A 70 -4.60 -6.86 2.70
C TYR A 70 -5.67 -5.86 3.11
N PHE A 71 -6.91 -6.04 2.66
CA PHE A 71 -8.03 -5.22 3.09
C PHE A 71 -8.97 -5.96 4.01
N LYS A 72 -9.60 -5.20 4.90
CA LYS A 72 -10.60 -5.71 5.82
C LYS A 72 -11.85 -6.05 5.02
N VAL A 73 -12.24 -7.33 4.96
CA VAL A 73 -13.46 -7.81 4.30
C VAL A 73 -14.59 -8.10 5.30
N THR A 74 -15.83 -7.93 4.85
CA THR A 74 -17.05 -8.25 5.60
C THR A 74 -17.39 -9.74 5.42
N PRO A 75 -18.07 -10.39 6.39
CA PRO A 75 -18.52 -11.79 6.27
C PRO A 75 -19.38 -12.10 5.03
N LYS A 76 -19.94 -11.09 4.35
CA LYS A 76 -20.65 -11.27 3.08
C LYS A 76 -19.70 -11.40 1.90
N THR A 77 -18.69 -10.54 1.81
CA THR A 77 -17.73 -10.52 0.70
C THR A 77 -16.65 -11.59 0.86
N VAL A 78 -16.35 -12.01 2.09
CA VAL A 78 -15.33 -13.06 2.37
C VAL A 78 -15.55 -14.36 1.60
N ILE A 79 -16.81 -14.69 1.29
CA ILE A 79 -17.16 -15.91 0.56
C ILE A 79 -16.61 -15.83 -0.86
N LEU A 80 -16.83 -14.70 -1.55
CA LEU A 80 -16.31 -14.44 -2.89
C LEU A 80 -14.78 -14.55 -2.94
N TYR A 81 -14.10 -13.98 -1.94
CA TYR A 81 -12.64 -14.05 -1.88
C TYR A 81 -12.13 -15.48 -1.68
N LYS A 82 -12.81 -16.28 -0.85
CA LYS A 82 -12.49 -17.70 -0.67
C LYS A 82 -12.74 -18.51 -1.93
N GLU A 83 -13.83 -18.25 -2.64
CA GLU A 83 -14.15 -18.92 -3.90
C GLU A 83 -13.13 -18.59 -4.99
N GLN A 84 -12.58 -17.38 -4.98
CA GLN A 84 -11.48 -16.95 -5.85
C GLN A 84 -10.10 -17.49 -5.40
N GLY A 85 -10.02 -18.28 -4.32
CA GLY A 85 -8.77 -18.85 -3.81
C GLY A 85 -7.86 -17.85 -3.10
N MET A 86 -8.38 -16.68 -2.70
CA MET A 86 -7.61 -15.65 -2.02
C MET A 86 -7.29 -16.06 -0.58
N LYS A 87 -6.09 -15.76 -0.13
CA LYS A 87 -5.59 -16.18 1.19
C LYS A 87 -5.94 -15.16 2.26
N PRO A 88 -6.46 -15.61 3.42
CA PRO A 88 -6.65 -14.72 4.55
C PRO A 88 -5.29 -14.26 5.09
N PHE A 89 -5.25 -13.08 5.70
CA PHE A 89 -4.05 -12.56 6.32
C PHE A 89 -3.67 -13.42 7.52
N GLN A 90 -2.46 -13.96 7.46
CA GLN A 90 -1.91 -14.82 8.51
C GLN A 90 -0.57 -14.25 8.97
N PRO A 91 -0.56 -13.36 9.99
CA PRO A 91 0.67 -12.78 10.51
C PRO A 91 1.58 -13.84 11.17
N ASN A 92 0.99 -14.85 11.82
CA ASN A 92 1.70 -15.94 12.48
C ASN A 92 0.99 -17.28 12.22
N SER A 93 1.70 -18.41 12.25
CA SER A 93 1.08 -19.74 12.08
C SER A 93 0.01 -20.09 13.12
N LYS A 94 -0.07 -19.33 14.22
CA LYS A 94 -1.06 -19.49 15.29
C LYS A 94 -2.28 -18.56 15.14
N GLN A 95 -2.23 -17.56 14.26
CA GLN A 95 -3.24 -16.51 14.19
C GLN A 95 -3.60 -16.21 12.73
N THR A 96 -4.85 -16.49 12.36
CA THR A 96 -5.39 -16.21 11.02
C THR A 96 -6.52 -15.21 11.14
N LEU A 97 -6.34 -14.04 10.54
CA LEU A 97 -7.34 -12.97 10.52
C LEU A 97 -8.25 -13.19 9.32
N LYS A 98 -9.36 -13.93 9.53
CA LYS A 98 -10.39 -14.20 8.51
C LYS A 98 -11.21 -12.97 8.09
N SER A 99 -10.88 -11.80 8.62
CA SER A 99 -11.48 -10.52 8.23
C SER A 99 -10.54 -9.71 7.34
N PHE A 100 -9.35 -10.20 7.00
CA PHE A 100 -8.40 -9.51 6.13
C PHE A 100 -7.97 -10.45 5.01
N TYR A 101 -8.07 -10.00 3.77
CA TYR A 101 -7.73 -10.82 2.60
C TYR A 101 -6.78 -10.08 1.69
N GLU A 102 -5.92 -10.84 1.02
CA GLU A 102 -4.97 -10.32 0.05
C GLU A 102 -5.70 -9.66 -1.12
N VAL A 103 -5.31 -8.42 -1.41
CA VAL A 103 -5.77 -7.67 -2.58
C VAL A 103 -4.87 -8.07 -3.76
N PRO A 104 -5.44 -8.54 -4.88
CA PRO A 104 -4.65 -8.88 -6.05
C PRO A 104 -4.01 -7.62 -6.64
N VAL A 105 -2.79 -7.77 -7.16
CA VAL A 105 -1.99 -6.66 -7.72
C VAL A 105 -2.73 -5.87 -8.80
N ASP A 106 -3.55 -6.55 -9.61
CA ASP A 106 -4.42 -5.95 -10.64
C ASP A 106 -5.31 -4.81 -10.09
N ILE A 107 -5.83 -4.99 -8.87
CA ILE A 107 -6.65 -3.96 -8.19
C ILE A 107 -5.76 -2.90 -7.55
N ILE A 108 -4.52 -3.24 -7.15
CA ILE A 108 -3.57 -2.27 -6.58
C ILE A 108 -3.02 -1.33 -7.66
N GLU A 109 -2.89 -1.82 -8.89
CA GLU A 109 -2.46 -1.04 -10.05
C GLU A 109 -3.55 -0.10 -10.58
N ASP A 110 -4.79 -0.27 -10.14
CA ASP A 110 -5.94 0.53 -10.56
C ASP A 110 -6.46 1.38 -9.39
N ALA A 111 -6.04 2.65 -9.35
CA ALA A 111 -6.36 3.57 -8.26
C ALA A 111 -7.87 3.70 -7.97
N GLU A 112 -8.72 3.71 -9.01
CA GLU A 112 -10.18 3.79 -8.83
C GLU A 112 -10.69 2.55 -8.12
N HIS A 113 -10.40 1.36 -8.64
CA HIS A 113 -10.83 0.12 -7.98
C HIS A 113 -10.21 -0.02 -6.58
N LEU A 114 -8.95 0.38 -6.40
CA LEU A 114 -8.30 0.33 -5.10
C LEU A 114 -9.02 1.21 -4.08
N ALA A 115 -9.41 2.42 -4.47
CA ALA A 115 -10.14 3.35 -3.63
C ALA A 115 -11.54 2.83 -3.26
N GLU A 116 -12.24 2.20 -4.22
CA GLU A 116 -13.51 1.53 -3.96
C GLU A 116 -13.36 0.40 -2.93
N TRP A 117 -12.31 -0.40 -3.07
CA TRP A 117 -12.03 -1.52 -2.16
C TRP A 117 -11.56 -1.06 -0.78
N ALA A 118 -10.83 0.06 -0.72
CA ALA A 118 -10.39 0.71 0.51
C ALA A 118 -11.53 1.37 1.29
N THR A 119 -12.62 1.74 0.62
CA THR A 119 -13.76 2.42 1.25
C THR A 119 -14.64 1.43 2.01
N PRO A 120 -14.67 1.48 3.36
CA PRO A 120 -15.47 0.54 4.16
C PRO A 120 -16.99 0.70 3.94
N SER A 121 -17.45 1.88 3.48
CA SER A 121 -18.88 2.11 3.19
C SER A 121 -19.38 1.40 1.92
N HIS A 122 -18.49 1.05 0.99
CA HIS A 122 -18.86 0.48 -0.31
C HIS A 122 -18.81 -1.05 -0.37
N GLN A 123 -18.43 -1.75 0.71
CA GLN A 123 -18.44 -3.23 0.78
C GLN A 123 -19.82 -3.88 0.62
N SER A 124 -20.86 -3.07 0.43
CA SER A 124 -22.20 -3.51 0.05
C SER A 124 -22.39 -3.67 -1.47
N HIS A 125 -21.46 -3.23 -2.32
CA HIS A 125 -21.64 -3.33 -3.76
C HIS A 125 -20.92 -4.55 -4.35
N GLU A 126 -21.67 -5.33 -5.12
CA GLU A 126 -21.23 -6.50 -5.88
C GLU A 126 -20.20 -6.09 -6.94
N GLY A 127 -18.94 -5.99 -6.54
CA GLY A 127 -17.82 -5.87 -7.46
C GLY A 127 -17.50 -7.21 -8.09
N LEU A 128 -18.31 -7.63 -9.06
CA LEU A 128 -17.93 -8.66 -10.03
C LEU A 128 -16.67 -8.16 -10.75
N VAL A 129 -15.49 -8.57 -10.28
CA VAL A 129 -14.23 -8.36 -10.98
C VAL A 129 -14.33 -9.18 -12.27
N ARG A 130 -14.82 -8.53 -13.32
CA ARG A 130 -14.87 -9.09 -14.66
C ARG A 130 -13.41 -9.19 -15.09
N SER A 131 -12.81 -10.35 -14.83
CA SER A 131 -11.55 -10.77 -15.41
C SER A 131 -11.66 -10.62 -16.92
N ARG A 132 -11.23 -9.46 -17.43
CA ARG A 132 -10.97 -9.29 -18.84
C ARG A 132 -9.56 -9.82 -19.04
N ARG A 133 -9.48 -11.07 -19.49
CA ARG A 133 -8.30 -11.58 -20.20
C ARG A 133 -7.92 -10.54 -21.23
N ALA A 134 -6.82 -9.84 -20.98
CA ALA A 134 -6.06 -9.15 -21.99
C ALA A 134 -4.63 -9.65 -21.85
N SER A 135 -4.31 -10.72 -22.56
CA SER A 135 -2.94 -11.06 -22.96
C SER A 135 -3.05 -11.97 -24.18
N SER A 136 -2.38 -11.49 -25.22
CA SER A 136 -2.42 -11.83 -26.64
C SER A 136 -2.15 -13.27 -27.03
#